data_AF-A0A838B8S3-F1
#
_entry.id   AF-A0A838B8S3-F1
#
_cell.length_a   1.000
_cell.length_b   1.000
_cell.length_c   1.000
_cell.angle_alpha   90.00
_cell.angle_beta   90.00
_cell.angle_gamma   90.00
#
_symmetry.space_group_name_H-M   'P 1'
#
loop_
_entity.id
_entity.type
_entity.pdbx_description
1 polymer ?
#
loop_
_entity_poly.entity_id
_entity_poly.type
_entity_poly.pdbx_seq_one_letter_code
_entity_poly.pdbx_strand_id
1 'polypeptide(L)' 'MHAASVDKGKIEAGVHLPPLPDDCRTHEAHAPDPVGAEAIVVLKAERKVTNRANARTDRCAANYDNVAAGLAGQATP' A
#
# COMPACT_ATOMS: atom_id res chain seq x y z
N MET A 1 24.39 -27.19 -4.88
CA MET A 1 24.68 -25.76 -4.63
C MET A 1 24.53 -24.90 -5.89
N HIS A 2 24.92 -25.36 -7.10
CA HIS A 2 24.83 -24.55 -8.33
C HIS A 2 23.41 -24.20 -8.83
N ALA A 3 22.43 -25.09 -8.68
CA ALA A 3 21.07 -24.80 -9.13
C ALA A 3 20.42 -23.65 -8.33
N ALA A 4 20.59 -23.66 -7.01
CA ALA A 4 20.05 -22.62 -6.13
C ALA A 4 20.65 -21.23 -6.39
N SER A 5 21.92 -21.14 -6.77
CA SER A 5 22.55 -19.88 -7.17
C SER A 5 22.14 -19.40 -8.56
N VAL A 6 21.87 -20.32 -9.50
CA VAL A 6 21.31 -19.99 -10.82
C VAL A 6 19.86 -19.52 -10.72
N ASP A 7 19.06 -20.14 -9.85
CA ASP A 7 17.67 -19.72 -9.61
C ASP A 7 17.62 -18.36 -8.90
N LYS A 8 18.52 -18.11 -7.94
CA LYS A 8 18.69 -16.80 -7.30
C LYS A 8 19.03 -15.71 -8.33
N GLY A 9 20.02 -15.95 -9.20
CA GLY A 9 20.42 -14.99 -10.25
C GLY A 9 19.34 -14.72 -11.30
N LYS A 10 18.47 -15.69 -11.61
CA LYS A 10 17.31 -15.49 -12.51
C LYS A 10 16.18 -14.68 -11.86
N ILE A 11 15.99 -14.81 -10.56
CA ILE A 11 15.02 -14.01 -9.78
C ILE A 11 15.51 -12.56 -9.64
N GLU A 12 16.81 -12.37 -9.37
CA GLU A 12 17.44 -11.04 -9.25
C GLU A 12 17.46 -10.26 -10.57
N ALA A 13 17.61 -10.93 -11.72
CA ALA A 13 17.69 -10.28 -13.03
C ALA A 13 16.34 -9.84 -13.64
N GLY A 14 15.19 -10.18 -13.02
CA GLY A 14 13.89 -10.07 -13.68
C GLY A 14 12.76 -9.39 -12.90
N VAL A 15 12.89 -9.18 -11.59
CA VAL A 15 11.79 -8.59 -10.79
C VAL A 15 12.06 -7.10 -10.56
N HIS A 16 11.77 -6.30 -11.58
CA HIS A 16 11.66 -4.85 -11.42
C HIS A 16 10.22 -4.50 -11.05
N LEU A 17 10.00 -4.10 -9.79
CA LEU A 17 8.72 -3.56 -9.37
C LEU A 17 8.56 -2.15 -9.97
N PRO A 18 7.58 -1.89 -10.84
CA PRO A 18 7.36 -0.54 -11.37
C PRO A 18 6.90 0.36 -10.23
N PRO A 19 7.31 1.64 -10.18
CA PRO A 19 7.02 2.52 -9.05
C PRO A 19 5.53 2.54 -8.73
N LEU A 20 5.19 2.48 -7.44
CA LEU A 20 3.80 2.63 -6.99
C LEU A 20 3.31 4.03 -7.42
N PRO A 21 2.19 4.13 -8.16
CA PRO A 21 1.61 5.41 -8.52
C PRO A 21 1.31 6.28 -7.28
N ASP A 22 1.50 7.59 -7.41
CA ASP A 22 1.35 8.52 -6.27
C ASP A 22 -0.09 8.56 -5.73
N ASP A 23 -1.08 8.41 -6.60
CA ASP A 23 -2.49 8.35 -6.22
C ASP A 23 -2.81 7.13 -5.33
N CYS A 24 -2.06 6.04 -5.47
CA CYS A 24 -2.21 4.86 -4.63
C CYS A 24 -1.79 5.10 -3.17
N ARG A 25 -1.11 6.21 -2.86
CA ARG A 25 -0.79 6.65 -1.50
C ARG A 25 -1.75 7.73 -0.97
N THR A 26 -2.67 8.19 -1.80
CA THR A 26 -3.57 9.28 -1.43
C THR A 26 -4.65 8.79 -0.48
N HIS A 27 -4.96 9.60 0.54
CA HIS A 27 -6.05 9.36 1.47
C HIS A 27 -7.30 10.09 1.00
N GLU A 28 -8.43 9.42 1.11
CA GLU A 28 -9.71 10.06 0.85
C GLU A 28 -10.07 11.00 2.00
N ALA A 29 -10.51 12.20 1.64
CA ALA A 29 -10.97 13.18 2.61
C ALA A 29 -12.29 12.74 3.25
N HIS A 30 -12.49 13.11 4.51
CA HIS A 30 -13.79 12.96 5.13
C HIS A 30 -14.81 13.94 4.54
N ALA A 31 -16.06 13.50 4.45
CA ALA A 31 -17.16 14.40 4.14
C ALA A 31 -17.29 15.53 5.19
N PRO A 32 -17.73 16.74 4.80
CA PRO A 32 -17.99 17.84 5.71
C PRO A 32 -19.01 17.49 6.80
N ASP A 33 -18.95 18.16 7.95
CA ASP A 33 -19.89 17.95 9.06
C ASP A 33 -21.26 18.62 8.77
N PRO A 34 -22.37 17.86 8.76
CA PRO A 34 -23.71 18.34 8.47
C PRO A 34 -24.43 18.69 9.76
N VAL A 35 -25.52 19.43 9.62
CA VAL A 35 -26.37 19.83 10.74
C VAL A 35 -27.56 18.86 10.85
N GLY A 36 -27.80 18.34 12.05
CA GLY A 36 -28.95 17.47 12.38
C GLY A 36 -28.56 16.08 12.87
N ALA A 37 -29.38 15.50 13.76
CA ALA A 37 -29.04 14.27 14.50
C ALA A 37 -28.83 13.04 13.60
N GLU A 38 -29.74 12.80 12.64
CA GLU A 38 -29.65 11.64 11.74
C GLU A 38 -28.47 11.75 10.76
N ALA A 39 -28.21 12.95 10.25
CA ALA A 39 -27.06 13.22 9.38
C ALA A 39 -25.72 12.96 10.10
N ILE A 40 -25.64 13.29 11.40
CA ILE A 40 -24.48 12.99 12.24
C ILE A 40 -24.25 11.48 12.39
N VAL A 41 -25.31 10.68 12.57
CA VAL A 41 -25.20 9.22 12.73
C VAL A 41 -24.65 8.57 11.47
N VAL A 42 -25.23 8.90 10.31
CA VAL A 42 -24.80 8.36 9.01
C VAL A 42 -23.35 8.72 8.75
N LEU A 43 -22.95 9.98 8.94
CA LEU A 43 -21.57 10.37 8.66
C LEU A 43 -20.55 9.84 9.67
N LYS A 44 -20.93 9.60 10.92
CA LYS A 44 -20.06 8.88 11.84
C LYS A 44 -19.77 7.46 11.33
N ALA A 45 -20.76 6.79 10.75
CA ALA A 45 -20.57 5.48 10.15
C ALA A 45 -19.66 5.56 8.91
N GLU A 46 -19.91 6.52 8.02
CA GLU A 46 -19.07 6.75 6.83
C GLU A 46 -17.62 7.08 7.21
N ARG A 47 -17.39 8.01 8.15
CA ARG A 47 -16.04 8.36 8.63
C ARG A 47 -15.27 7.14 9.16
N LYS A 48 -15.94 6.21 9.86
CA LYS A 48 -15.31 4.96 10.31
C LYS A 48 -14.89 4.08 9.13
N VAL A 49 -15.71 4.00 8.09
CA VAL A 49 -15.42 3.24 6.88
C VAL A 49 -14.27 3.90 6.09
N THR A 50 -14.30 5.22 5.91
CA THR A 50 -13.21 5.99 5.27
C THR A 50 -11.89 5.81 6.02
N ASN A 51 -11.90 5.92 7.35
CA ASN A 51 -10.71 5.67 8.17
C ASN A 51 -10.14 4.26 7.96
N ARG A 52 -11.02 3.25 7.94
CA ARG A 52 -10.62 1.87 7.69
C ARG A 52 -10.03 1.70 6.29
N ALA A 53 -10.56 2.39 5.29
CA ALA A 53 -10.06 2.38 3.92
C ALA A 53 -8.68 3.03 3.82
N ASN A 54 -8.50 4.25 4.35
CA ASN A 54 -7.20 4.95 4.35
C ASN A 54 -6.13 4.15 5.11
N ALA A 55 -6.48 3.58 6.26
CA ALA A 55 -5.56 2.71 7.00
C ALA A 55 -5.19 1.43 6.23
N ARG A 56 -6.07 0.93 5.36
CA ARG A 56 -5.75 -0.19 4.46
C ARG A 56 -4.81 0.27 3.35
N THR A 57 -5.04 1.45 2.77
CA THR A 57 -4.13 2.08 1.79
C THR A 57 -2.71 2.16 2.36
N ASP A 58 -2.55 2.66 3.59
CA ASP A 58 -1.25 2.74 4.26
C ASP A 58 -0.55 1.39 4.38
N ARG A 59 -1.28 0.36 4.86
CA ARG A 59 -0.71 -0.98 5.00
C ARG A 59 -0.32 -1.59 3.67
N CYS A 60 -1.10 -1.37 2.62
CA CYS A 60 -0.81 -1.85 1.27
C CYS A 60 0.42 -1.14 0.68
N ALA A 61 0.52 0.19 0.81
CA ALA A 61 1.69 0.95 0.37
C ALA A 61 2.95 0.52 1.12
N ALA A 62 2.88 0.38 2.44
CA ALA A 62 4.00 -0.10 3.26
C ALA A 62 4.44 -1.52 2.86
N ASN A 63 3.49 -2.42 2.58
CA ASN A 63 3.81 -3.75 2.08
C ASN A 63 4.52 -3.71 0.72
N TYR A 64 4.05 -2.87 -0.21
CA TYR A 64 4.70 -2.66 -1.49
C TYR A 64 6.14 -2.16 -1.29
N ASP A 65 6.35 -1.15 -0.45
CA ASP A 65 7.66 -0.57 -0.20
C ASP A 65 8.62 -1.61 0.43
N ASN A 66 8.11 -2.44 1.34
CA ASN A 66 8.88 -3.53 1.95
C ASN A 66 9.29 -4.60 0.92
N VAL A 67 8.39 -4.97 0.00
CA VAL A 67 8.70 -5.91 -1.09
C VAL A 67 9.75 -5.30 -2.03
N ALA A 68 9.58 -4.03 -2.43
CA ALA A 68 10.53 -3.33 -3.27
C ALA A 68 11.91 -3.26 -2.61
N ALA A 69 11.99 -2.93 -1.31
CA ALA A 69 13.22 -2.91 -0.55
C ALA A 69 13.87 -4.30 -0.42
N GLY A 70 13.08 -5.35 -0.18
CA GLY A 70 13.56 -6.72 -0.09
C GLY A 70 14.15 -7.22 -1.42
N LEU A 71 13.58 -6.80 -2.56
CA LEU A 71 14.12 -7.11 -3.88
C LEU A 71 15.37 -6.27 -4.20
N ALA A 72 15.40 -4.99 -3.82
CA ALA A 72 16.58 -4.14 -4.00
C ALA A 72 17.76 -4.59 -3.13
N GLY A 73 17.52 -5.06 -1.90
CA GLY A 73 18.55 -5.61 -1.01
C GLY A 73 19.05 -7.01 -1.40
N GLN A 74 18.35 -7.71 -2.29
CA GLN A 74 18.87 -8.92 -2.95
C GLN A 74 19.73 -8.54 -4.18
N ALA A 75 19.53 -7.36 -4.75
CA ALA A 75 20.31 -6.82 -5.86
C ALA A 75 21.54 -6.02 -5.34
N THR A 76 22.56 -6.69 -4.80
CA THR A 76 23.92 -6.11 -4.64
C THR A 76 24.95 -7.26 -4.62
N PRO A 77 26.17 -7.05 -5.17
CA PRO A 77 26.89 -7.96 -6.07
C PRO A 77 27.29 -9.34 -5.53
#